data_AF-A0AAV0APP7-F1
#
_entry.id   AF-A0AAV0APP7-F1
#
_cell.length_a   1.000
_cell.length_b   1.000
_cell.length_c   1.000
_cell.angle_alpha   90.00
_cell.angle_beta   90.00
_cell.angle_gamma   90.00
#
_symmetry.space_group_name_H-M   'P 1'
#
loop_
_entity.id
_entity.type
_entity.pdbx_description
1 polymer ?
#
loop_
_entity_poly.entity_id
_entity_poly.type
_entity_poly.pdbx_seq_one_letter_code
_entity_poly.pdbx_strand_id
1 'polypeptide(L)'
;MSFLNRVGIKSSTNPNQQQLNSTSNSNLIRSNNSPPSEQQVPSSNQPSNANSNSYSNGLQNSLSGLTLSSGNNQLQRALTPSGPSGKALYLCNPFVKAALVKGSFRTIVSLPRYCDVNEWVAVNLVDFFHNLNLFLSISTECCTGNSCPTMSAGQGMDYTWTSMTGGTKKQVKVPAPQYIDYVMTWAEKLLADEGTFPTKAGREFNQSNFPSSARHLYTQFLRIFAHLYHAHFDHFIHLSSEGHLNSLFAHFLQFGAEFDLIEQKELRAPKENVPFVVGDLLDAWKSMGILSC
;
A
#
# COMPACT_ATOMS: atom_id res chain seq x y z
N MET A 1 7.24 -26.37 16.75
CA MET A 1 8.01 -25.46 15.88
C MET A 1 7.02 -24.48 15.29
N SER A 2 7.26 -23.17 15.41
CA SER A 2 6.33 -22.13 14.93
C SER A 2 6.16 -22.23 13.41
N PHE A 3 4.91 -22.18 12.92
CA PHE A 3 4.58 -22.26 11.49
C PHE A 3 5.16 -21.08 10.70
N LEU A 4 5.44 -19.95 11.36
CA LEU A 4 5.98 -18.73 10.75
C LEU A 4 7.40 -18.91 10.18
N ASN A 5 8.19 -19.84 10.72
CA ASN A 5 9.51 -20.16 10.17
C ASN A 5 9.45 -20.83 8.78
N ARG A 6 8.27 -21.29 8.34
CA ARG A 6 8.07 -21.91 7.02
C ARG A 6 7.80 -20.89 5.91
N VAL A 7 7.41 -19.65 6.26
CA VAL A 7 7.03 -18.59 5.31
C VAL A 7 8.24 -17.75 4.84
N GLY A 8 9.46 -18.14 5.20
CA GLY A 8 10.65 -17.67 4.48
C GLY A 8 11.09 -16.23 4.75
N ILE A 9 10.87 -15.70 5.95
CA ILE A 9 11.58 -14.50 6.42
C ILE A 9 12.99 -14.94 6.86
N LYS A 10 13.91 -15.09 5.90
CA LYS A 10 15.34 -15.23 6.21
C LYS A 10 15.95 -13.85 6.37
N SER A 11 16.18 -13.46 7.62
CA SER A 11 17.16 -12.42 7.97
C SER A 11 18.50 -12.77 7.30
N SER A 12 18.94 -11.92 6.38
CA SER A 12 20.25 -12.03 5.75
C SER A 12 21.34 -11.69 6.76
N THR A 13 21.97 -12.71 7.32
CA THR A 13 23.25 -12.58 8.03
C THR A 13 24.26 -13.51 7.37
N ASN A 14 25.25 -12.91 6.71
CA ASN A 14 26.39 -13.56 6.09
C ASN A 14 27.17 -14.40 7.13
N PRO A 15 27.49 -15.67 6.85
CA PRO A 15 28.38 -16.46 7.68
C PRO A 15 29.81 -16.35 7.14
N ASN A 16 30.65 -15.52 7.77
CA ASN A 16 32.11 -15.63 7.65
C ASN A 16 32.78 -14.96 8.86
N GLN A 17 33.05 -15.78 9.89
CA GLN A 17 34.23 -15.76 10.79
C GLN A 17 33.89 -16.35 12.16
N GLN A 18 34.01 -17.67 12.27
CA GLN A 18 34.63 -18.34 13.41
C GLN A 18 35.96 -18.86 12.84
N GLN A 19 37.14 -18.76 13.42
CA GLN A 19 37.62 -18.81 14.80
C GLN A 19 39.10 -18.38 14.72
N LEU A 20 39.67 -17.79 15.78
CA LEU A 20 41.02 -18.13 16.28
C LEU A 20 41.33 -17.37 17.59
N ASN A 21 41.37 -18.16 18.67
CA ASN A 21 42.32 -18.17 19.80
C ASN A 21 42.40 -17.02 20.84
N SER A 22 41.95 -17.37 22.05
CA SER A 22 42.77 -17.67 23.24
C SER A 22 43.75 -16.63 23.84
N THR A 23 43.34 -16.12 25.01
CA THR A 23 44.08 -16.00 26.30
C THR A 23 45.20 -14.95 26.54
N SER A 24 45.02 -14.25 27.67
CA SER A 24 46.02 -13.78 28.67
C SER A 24 46.58 -12.36 28.62
N ASN A 25 46.35 -11.63 29.74
CA ASN A 25 47.22 -10.69 30.49
C ASN A 25 47.86 -9.49 29.74
N SER A 26 48.06 -8.28 30.28
CA SER A 26 47.98 -7.68 31.61
C SER A 26 48.36 -6.18 31.50
N ASN A 27 47.74 -5.32 32.33
CA ASN A 27 48.29 -4.16 33.05
C ASN A 27 49.01 -2.95 32.36
N LEU A 28 48.56 -1.75 32.82
CA LEU A 28 49.29 -0.53 33.25
C LEU A 28 49.45 0.72 32.33
N ILE A 29 48.95 1.86 32.88
CA ILE A 29 49.54 3.25 32.95
C ILE A 29 49.23 4.31 31.86
N ARG A 30 48.36 5.28 32.26
CA ARG A 30 48.54 6.76 32.45
C ARG A 30 48.71 7.76 31.27
N SER A 31 47.88 8.83 31.36
CA SER A 31 48.12 10.28 31.10
C SER A 31 47.97 10.94 29.71
N ASN A 32 47.03 11.91 29.66
CA ASN A 32 47.04 13.29 29.12
C ASN A 32 47.70 13.64 27.76
N ASN A 33 46.91 14.23 26.83
CA ASN A 33 46.93 15.67 26.44
C ASN A 33 46.11 15.95 25.14
N SER A 34 45.59 17.17 25.02
CA SER A 34 44.89 17.76 23.84
C SER A 34 45.82 18.74 23.06
N PRO A 35 45.32 19.61 22.15
CA PRO A 35 45.06 19.48 20.69
C PRO A 35 46.03 20.40 19.87
N PRO A 36 45.80 20.78 18.58
CA PRO A 36 44.88 21.89 18.24
C PRO A 36 44.24 21.88 16.82
N SER A 37 43.49 22.96 16.56
CA SER A 37 42.52 23.33 15.51
C SER A 37 43.12 23.90 14.21
N GLU A 38 42.32 23.99 13.12
CA GLU A 38 42.50 25.04 12.10
C GLU A 38 41.20 25.54 11.44
N GLN A 39 41.18 26.87 11.30
CA GLN A 39 40.26 27.90 10.76
C GLN A 39 40.05 27.80 9.23
N GLN A 40 39.31 28.61 8.47
CA GLN A 40 38.12 29.51 8.53
C GLN A 40 38.07 30.16 7.11
N VAL A 41 36.88 30.57 6.64
CA VAL A 41 36.55 31.23 5.34
C VAL A 41 37.23 32.62 5.19
N PRO A 42 37.26 33.31 4.01
CA PRO A 42 36.11 34.14 3.56
C PRO A 42 35.96 34.40 2.03
N SER A 43 34.80 34.98 1.68
CA SER A 43 34.33 35.43 0.35
C SER A 43 34.73 36.87 -0.03
N SER A 44 34.65 37.24 -1.32
CA SER A 44 34.57 38.63 -1.80
C SER A 44 33.79 38.79 -3.14
N ASN A 45 33.14 39.96 -3.30
CA ASN A 45 32.20 40.38 -4.35
C ASN A 45 32.88 41.10 -5.54
N GLN A 46 32.37 40.87 -6.78
CA GLN A 46 32.16 41.71 -8.01
C GLN A 46 33.16 42.84 -8.44
N PRO A 47 33.08 43.50 -9.63
CA PRO A 47 32.14 43.44 -10.80
C PRO A 47 32.82 43.44 -12.21
N SER A 48 32.07 43.39 -13.34
CA SER A 48 32.16 44.34 -14.50
C SER A 48 31.40 43.92 -15.80
N ASN A 49 30.92 44.95 -16.50
CA ASN A 49 30.12 45.01 -17.75
C ASN A 49 30.84 44.55 -19.05
N ALA A 50 30.08 44.17 -20.10
CA ALA A 50 30.18 44.76 -21.45
C ALA A 50 29.14 44.23 -22.48
N ASN A 51 28.52 45.20 -23.16
CA ASN A 51 27.76 45.22 -24.44
C ASN A 51 28.16 44.22 -25.55
N SER A 52 27.19 43.83 -26.41
CA SER A 52 27.00 44.43 -27.76
C SER A 52 25.93 43.74 -28.63
N ASN A 53 25.19 44.59 -29.38
CA ASN A 53 24.11 44.31 -30.32
C ASN A 53 24.57 43.68 -31.65
N SER A 54 23.68 42.97 -32.36
CA SER A 54 23.55 43.08 -33.84
C SER A 54 22.20 42.59 -34.39
N TYR A 55 21.36 43.55 -34.75
CA TYR A 55 20.61 43.76 -36.01
C TYR A 55 20.09 42.58 -36.87
N SER A 56 18.74 42.53 -36.95
CA SER A 56 17.85 42.56 -38.14
C SER A 56 17.99 41.54 -39.29
N ASN A 57 16.87 40.88 -39.63
CA ASN A 57 16.18 41.08 -40.93
C ASN A 57 14.80 40.38 -40.98
N GLY A 58 13.77 41.12 -41.43
CA GLY A 58 12.54 40.58 -42.05
C GLY A 58 12.82 40.08 -43.48
N LEU A 59 11.91 39.61 -44.32
CA LEU A 59 10.45 39.58 -44.42
C LEU A 59 10.12 38.50 -45.47
N GLN A 60 8.94 37.89 -45.33
CA GLN A 60 8.02 37.37 -46.35
C GLN A 60 8.55 36.82 -47.70
N ASN A 61 8.20 35.56 -48.00
CA ASN A 61 7.56 35.27 -49.29
C ASN A 61 6.65 34.03 -49.27
N SER A 62 5.57 34.13 -50.03
CA SER A 62 4.47 33.17 -50.17
C SER A 62 4.80 32.00 -51.11
N LEU A 63 4.28 30.80 -50.83
CA LEU A 63 3.64 29.98 -51.86
C LEU A 63 2.65 29.00 -51.21
N SER A 64 1.41 29.09 -51.67
CA SER A 64 0.29 28.22 -51.32
C SER A 64 0.44 26.84 -51.93
N GLY A 65 -0.03 25.81 -51.23
CA GLY A 65 -0.43 24.53 -51.83
C GLY A 65 0.09 23.30 -51.09
N LEU A 66 -0.71 22.82 -50.13
CA LEU A 66 -1.11 21.41 -49.93
C LEU A 66 -1.63 21.25 -48.50
N THR A 67 -2.94 21.09 -48.40
CA THR A 67 -3.69 20.88 -47.16
C THR A 67 -3.50 19.47 -46.63
N LEU A 68 -2.99 19.32 -45.40
CA LEU A 68 -3.26 18.16 -44.55
C LEU A 68 -3.59 18.68 -43.15
N SER A 69 -4.84 18.53 -42.75
CA SER A 69 -5.37 18.94 -41.45
C SER A 69 -4.73 18.12 -40.33
N SER A 70 -3.68 18.66 -39.70
CA SER A 70 -3.10 18.14 -38.47
C SER A 70 -3.67 18.95 -37.29
N GLY A 71 -4.84 18.53 -36.83
CA GLY A 71 -5.42 19.02 -35.58
C GLY A 71 -4.74 18.30 -34.42
N ASN A 72 -4.03 19.09 -33.60
CA ASN A 72 -3.56 18.71 -32.27
C ASN A 72 -4.66 18.02 -31.46
N ASN A 73 -4.58 16.70 -31.31
CA ASN A 73 -5.14 16.02 -30.15
C ASN A 73 -3.97 15.72 -29.21
N GLN A 74 -3.72 16.67 -28.30
CA GLN A 74 -3.08 16.34 -27.03
C GLN A 74 -3.88 15.20 -26.42
N LEU A 75 -3.24 14.04 -26.26
CA LEU A 75 -3.77 12.93 -25.48
C LEU A 75 -3.75 13.34 -23.99
N GLN A 76 -4.69 14.20 -23.60
CA GLN A 76 -5.22 14.21 -22.24
C GLN A 76 -5.90 12.86 -22.07
N ARG A 77 -5.22 11.94 -21.39
CA ARG A 77 -5.84 10.73 -20.83
C ARG A 77 -6.90 11.22 -19.85
N ALA A 78 -8.13 11.31 -20.33
CA ALA A 78 -9.27 11.73 -19.55
C ALA A 78 -9.40 10.76 -18.38
N LEU A 79 -9.44 11.34 -17.17
CA LEU A 79 -10.21 10.80 -16.07
C LEU A 79 -11.52 10.27 -16.66
N THR A 80 -11.85 9.02 -16.44
CA THR A 80 -13.23 8.57 -16.49
C THR A 80 -13.82 8.89 -15.11
N PRO A 81 -14.45 10.05 -14.90
CA PRO A 81 -15.49 10.11 -13.88
C PRO A 81 -16.53 9.08 -14.30
N SER A 82 -16.93 8.24 -13.36
CA SER A 82 -18.15 7.43 -13.44
C SER A 82 -19.23 8.20 -14.21
N GLY A 83 -19.64 7.68 -15.37
CA GLY A 83 -20.73 8.28 -16.14
C GLY A 83 -21.99 8.43 -15.26
N PRO A 84 -22.85 9.44 -15.50
CA PRO A 84 -23.88 9.88 -14.56
C PRO A 84 -25.10 8.94 -14.39
N SER A 85 -25.00 7.64 -14.68
CA SER A 85 -26.04 6.64 -14.35
C SER A 85 -25.60 5.18 -14.53
N GLY A 86 -24.30 4.90 -14.61
CA GLY A 86 -23.78 3.54 -14.80
C GLY A 86 -23.40 2.88 -13.49
N LYS A 87 -23.95 1.70 -13.21
CA LYS A 87 -23.50 0.83 -12.11
C LYS A 87 -21.97 0.64 -12.20
N ALA A 88 -21.28 0.71 -11.06
CA ALA A 88 -19.82 0.61 -11.05
C ALA A 88 -19.33 -0.69 -11.71
N LEU A 89 -18.24 -0.62 -12.49
CA LEU A 89 -17.77 -1.73 -13.33
C LEU A 89 -17.55 -3.03 -12.55
N TYR A 90 -17.09 -2.93 -11.31
CA TYR A 90 -16.88 -4.08 -10.41
C TYR A 90 -18.16 -4.80 -9.99
N LEU A 91 -19.34 -4.18 -10.15
CA LEU A 91 -20.64 -4.80 -9.88
C LEU A 91 -21.37 -5.27 -11.14
N CYS A 92 -20.78 -5.06 -12.32
CA CYS A 92 -21.37 -5.45 -13.59
C CYS A 92 -21.03 -6.91 -13.94
N ASN A 93 -21.94 -7.59 -14.62
CA ASN A 93 -21.63 -8.89 -15.24
C ASN A 93 -20.76 -8.66 -16.49
N PRO A 94 -19.75 -9.51 -16.78
CA PRO A 94 -19.38 -10.74 -16.07
C PRO A 94 -18.42 -10.53 -14.88
N PHE A 95 -17.90 -9.33 -14.67
CA PHE A 95 -16.78 -9.04 -13.75
C PHE A 95 -17.06 -9.37 -12.29
N VAL A 96 -18.27 -9.12 -11.79
CA VAL A 96 -18.65 -9.45 -10.39
C VAL A 96 -18.63 -10.95 -10.09
N LYS A 97 -18.79 -11.79 -11.13
CA LYS A 97 -18.78 -13.25 -11.04
C LYS A 97 -17.42 -13.86 -11.34
N ALA A 98 -16.46 -13.06 -11.81
CA ALA A 98 -15.12 -13.55 -12.07
C ALA A 98 -14.48 -13.89 -10.73
N ALA A 99 -14.28 -15.18 -10.46
CA ALA A 99 -13.57 -15.68 -9.30
C ALA A 99 -12.88 -17.00 -9.67
N LEU A 100 -11.70 -17.22 -9.10
CA LEU A 100 -10.93 -18.45 -9.27
C LEU A 100 -11.52 -19.59 -8.43
N VAL A 101 -12.06 -19.26 -7.26
CA VAL A 101 -12.54 -20.24 -6.31
C VAL A 101 -13.95 -20.69 -6.69
N LYS A 102 -14.06 -21.94 -7.11
CA LYS A 102 -15.34 -22.66 -7.29
C LYS A 102 -15.66 -23.40 -5.99
N GLY A 103 -16.09 -22.68 -4.95
CA GLY A 103 -16.35 -23.27 -3.63
C GLY A 103 -16.61 -22.21 -2.56
N SER A 104 -16.84 -22.67 -1.32
CA SER A 104 -17.03 -21.77 -0.18
C SER A 104 -15.68 -21.39 0.45
N PHE A 105 -15.48 -20.10 0.71
CA PHE A 105 -14.30 -19.64 1.45
C PHE A 105 -14.29 -20.11 2.92
N ARG A 106 -15.39 -20.63 3.48
CA ARG A 106 -15.43 -21.13 4.88
C ARG A 106 -14.39 -22.18 5.18
N THR A 107 -14.18 -23.13 4.28
CA THR A 107 -13.29 -24.26 4.53
C THR A 107 -11.82 -23.86 4.53
N ILE A 108 -11.48 -22.75 3.86
CA ILE A 108 -10.09 -22.26 3.81
C ILE A 108 -9.77 -21.30 4.95
N VAL A 109 -10.77 -20.58 5.48
CA VAL A 109 -10.57 -19.67 6.62
C VAL A 109 -10.67 -20.37 7.97
N SER A 110 -11.33 -21.54 8.02
CA SER A 110 -11.59 -22.25 9.27
C SER A 110 -10.31 -22.58 10.02
N LEU A 111 -10.29 -22.29 11.31
CA LEU A 111 -9.17 -22.60 12.19
C LEU A 111 -8.84 -24.11 12.17
N PRO A 112 -7.61 -24.51 11.81
CA PRO A 112 -7.18 -25.90 11.89
C PRO A 112 -7.24 -26.44 13.33
N ARG A 113 -7.56 -27.73 13.47
CA ARG A 113 -7.62 -28.37 14.80
C ARG A 113 -6.28 -28.25 15.51
N TYR A 114 -6.32 -27.89 16.79
CA TYR A 114 -5.16 -27.74 17.68
C TYR A 114 -4.20 -26.60 17.30
N CYS A 115 -4.60 -25.67 16.43
CA CYS A 115 -3.84 -24.46 16.12
C CYS A 115 -4.30 -23.31 17.03
N ASP A 116 -3.35 -22.48 17.47
CA ASP A 116 -3.66 -21.25 18.20
C ASP A 116 -4.31 -20.22 17.26
N VAL A 117 -5.30 -19.49 17.78
CA VAL A 117 -6.05 -18.49 16.99
C VAL A 117 -5.14 -17.35 16.53
N ASN A 118 -4.22 -16.89 17.40
CA ASN A 118 -3.35 -15.78 17.06
C ASN A 118 -2.28 -16.20 16.04
N GLU A 119 -1.77 -17.43 16.15
CA GLU A 119 -0.85 -17.99 15.15
C GLU A 119 -1.53 -18.11 13.78
N TRP A 120 -2.78 -18.60 13.75
CA TRP A 120 -3.56 -18.70 12.52
C TRP A 120 -3.85 -17.34 11.89
N VAL A 121 -4.25 -16.35 12.71
CA VAL A 121 -4.45 -14.96 12.25
C VAL A 121 -3.14 -14.35 11.75
N ALA A 122 -2.03 -14.55 12.45
CA ALA A 122 -0.73 -14.01 12.07
C ALA A 122 -0.25 -14.52 10.71
N VAL A 123 -0.35 -15.83 10.47
CA VAL A 123 0.03 -16.44 9.18
C VAL A 123 -0.81 -15.85 8.04
N ASN A 124 -2.12 -15.77 8.21
CA ASN A 124 -3.01 -15.22 7.19
C ASN A 124 -2.79 -13.72 6.95
N LEU A 125 -2.50 -12.93 8.00
CA LEU A 125 -2.14 -11.50 7.84
C LEU A 125 -0.89 -11.31 6.99
N VAL A 126 0.13 -12.14 7.21
CA VAL A 126 1.36 -12.13 6.40
C VAL A 126 1.04 -12.50 4.95
N ASP A 127 0.20 -13.50 4.72
CA ASP A 127 -0.21 -13.90 3.37
C ASP A 127 -1.00 -12.77 2.67
N PHE A 128 -1.93 -12.11 3.36
CA PHE A 128 -2.67 -10.97 2.82
C PHE A 128 -1.74 -9.79 2.48
N PHE A 129 -0.75 -9.51 3.33
CA PHE A 129 0.25 -8.47 3.05
C PHE A 129 1.00 -8.76 1.75
N HIS A 130 1.53 -9.97 1.57
CA HIS A 130 2.26 -10.35 0.36
C HIS A 130 1.38 -10.29 -0.89
N ASN A 131 0.18 -10.87 -0.82
CA ASN A 131 -0.75 -10.87 -1.94
C ASN A 131 -1.20 -9.45 -2.32
N LEU A 132 -1.46 -8.59 -1.34
CA LEU A 132 -1.79 -7.19 -1.59
C LEU A 132 -0.62 -6.44 -2.23
N ASN A 133 0.62 -6.68 -1.78
CA ASN A 133 1.82 -6.09 -2.37
C ASN A 133 1.99 -6.46 -3.86
N LEU A 134 1.65 -7.69 -4.24
CA LEU A 134 1.65 -8.11 -5.64
C LEU A 134 0.64 -7.32 -6.48
N PHE A 135 -0.59 -7.12 -5.99
CA PHE A 135 -1.59 -6.30 -6.69
C PHE A 135 -1.19 -4.83 -6.74
N LEU A 136 -0.59 -4.29 -5.68
CA LEU A 136 -0.09 -2.93 -5.65
C LEU A 136 1.00 -2.69 -6.71
N SER A 137 1.86 -3.70 -6.93
CA SER A 137 2.89 -3.67 -7.97
C SER A 137 2.31 -3.53 -9.37
N ILE A 138 1.10 -4.04 -9.63
CA ILE A 138 0.39 -3.87 -10.90
C ILE A 138 -0.18 -2.45 -11.02
N SER A 139 -0.70 -1.91 -9.93
CA SER A 139 -1.33 -0.57 -9.90
C SER A 139 -0.33 0.59 -9.81
N THR A 140 0.96 0.33 -9.58
CA THR A 140 1.96 1.39 -9.32
C THR A 140 2.10 2.39 -10.48
N GLU A 141 1.95 1.92 -11.72
CA GLU A 141 2.08 2.76 -12.92
C GLU A 141 0.85 3.65 -13.16
N CYS A 142 -0.33 3.24 -12.68
CA CYS A 142 -1.57 3.98 -12.87
C CYS A 142 -1.97 4.83 -11.66
N CYS A 143 -1.57 4.44 -10.44
CA CYS A 143 -1.80 5.18 -9.20
C CYS A 143 -0.73 6.26 -8.99
N THR A 144 -0.92 7.43 -9.62
CA THR A 144 -0.03 8.59 -9.48
C THR A 144 -0.67 9.71 -8.67
N GLY A 145 0.13 10.61 -8.10
CA GLY A 145 -0.38 11.79 -7.38
C GLY A 145 -1.24 12.72 -8.24
N ASN A 146 -1.10 12.67 -9.57
CA ASN A 146 -1.94 13.42 -10.50
C ASN A 146 -3.30 12.74 -10.72
N SER A 147 -3.32 11.41 -10.81
CA SER A 147 -4.57 10.64 -10.94
C SER A 147 -5.37 10.59 -9.64
N CYS A 148 -4.66 10.47 -8.51
CA CYS A 148 -5.23 10.23 -7.18
C CYS A 148 -4.61 11.22 -6.17
N PRO A 149 -5.01 12.50 -6.19
CA PRO A 149 -4.44 13.55 -5.34
C PRO A 149 -4.79 13.35 -3.86
N THR A 150 -5.76 12.50 -3.54
CA THR A 150 -6.15 12.15 -2.17
C THR A 150 -6.53 10.68 -2.11
N MET A 151 -6.12 9.99 -1.03
CA MET A 151 -6.54 8.62 -0.77
C MET A 151 -8.05 8.56 -0.53
N SER A 152 -8.79 8.08 -1.53
CA SER A 152 -10.25 8.00 -1.49
C SER A 152 -10.76 6.72 -2.15
N ALA A 153 -11.94 6.26 -1.72
CA ALA A 153 -12.61 5.09 -2.27
C ALA A 153 -14.04 5.41 -2.76
N GLY A 154 -14.30 6.66 -3.12
CA GLY A 154 -15.61 7.11 -3.57
C GLY A 154 -15.94 8.54 -3.15
N GLN A 155 -17.08 9.03 -3.64
CA GLN A 155 -17.56 10.36 -3.28
C GLN A 155 -17.89 10.41 -1.78
N GLY A 156 -17.16 11.23 -1.02
CA GLY A 156 -17.34 11.39 0.43
C GLY A 156 -16.57 10.38 1.29
N MET A 157 -15.72 9.54 0.70
CA MET A 157 -14.88 8.56 1.38
C MET A 157 -13.40 8.91 1.26
N ASP A 158 -12.97 9.91 2.03
CA ASP A 158 -11.57 10.31 2.11
C ASP A 158 -10.89 9.67 3.32
N TYR A 159 -9.77 9.01 3.10
CA TYR A 159 -8.95 8.44 4.15
C TYR A 159 -7.83 9.41 4.53
N THR A 160 -7.72 9.69 5.83
CA THR A 160 -6.64 10.50 6.38
C THR A 160 -5.58 9.63 7.03
N TRP A 161 -4.33 10.04 6.88
CA TRP A 161 -3.20 9.42 7.58
C TRP A 161 -2.94 10.17 8.88
N THR A 162 -2.62 9.45 9.95
CA THR A 162 -2.23 10.07 11.22
C THR A 162 -0.72 10.25 11.23
N SER A 163 -0.27 11.50 11.01
CA SER A 163 1.14 11.86 11.12
C SER A 163 1.44 12.37 12.53
N MET A 164 2.62 12.01 13.05
CA MET A 164 3.14 12.53 14.32
C MET A 164 4.09 13.68 14.01
N THR A 165 3.57 14.91 13.97
CA THR A 165 4.38 16.11 13.73
C THR A 165 4.52 16.89 15.04
N GLY A 166 5.74 17.05 15.54
CA GLY A 166 6.02 17.81 16.77
C GLY A 166 5.38 17.23 18.05
N GLY A 167 5.23 15.91 18.14
CA GLY A 167 4.63 15.24 19.30
C GLY A 167 3.10 15.28 19.37
N THR A 168 2.43 15.90 18.39
CA THR A 168 0.96 15.93 18.29
C THR A 168 0.48 15.03 17.16
N LYS A 169 -0.62 14.28 17.41
CA LYS A 169 -1.28 13.45 16.38
C LYS A 169 -2.11 14.36 15.48
N LYS A 170 -1.71 14.53 14.22
CA LYS A 170 -2.45 15.31 13.22
C LYS A 170 -2.93 14.41 12.09
N GLN A 171 -4.21 14.49 11.77
CA GLN A 171 -4.75 13.85 10.58
C GLN A 171 -4.43 14.71 9.36
N VAL A 172 -3.77 14.10 8.37
CA VAL A 172 -3.36 14.75 7.13
C VAL A 172 -3.93 14.00 5.95
N LYS A 173 -4.43 14.75 4.95
CA LYS A 173 -4.76 14.20 3.64
C LYS A 173 -3.46 14.07 2.86
N VAL A 174 -3.23 12.87 2.33
CA VAL A 174 -2.07 12.57 1.50
C VAL A 174 -2.55 11.96 0.18
N PRO A 175 -1.78 12.13 -0.91
CA PRO A 175 -2.02 11.41 -2.16
C PRO A 175 -2.13 9.91 -1.94
N ALA A 176 -2.95 9.23 -2.75
CA ALA A 176 -3.16 7.79 -2.64
C ALA A 176 -1.87 6.95 -2.71
N PRO A 177 -0.94 7.18 -3.66
CA PRO A 177 0.30 6.38 -3.68
C PRO A 177 1.14 6.56 -2.41
N GLN A 178 1.23 7.80 -1.91
CA GLN A 178 1.94 8.09 -0.66
C GLN A 178 1.28 7.46 0.57
N TYR A 179 -0.05 7.41 0.60
CA TYR A 179 -0.79 6.69 1.66
C TYR A 179 -0.46 5.21 1.66
N ILE A 180 -0.52 4.58 0.47
CA ILE A 180 -0.23 3.16 0.29
C ILE A 180 1.19 2.86 0.75
N ASP A 181 2.18 3.67 0.35
CA ASP A 181 3.58 3.51 0.77
C ASP A 181 3.73 3.57 2.29
N TYR A 182 3.06 4.52 2.95
CA TYR A 182 3.07 4.64 4.41
C TYR A 182 2.44 3.43 5.09
N VAL A 183 1.30 2.95 4.59
CA VAL A 183 0.64 1.76 5.13
C VAL A 183 1.52 0.52 4.94
N MET A 184 2.06 0.29 3.75
CA MET A 184 2.84 -0.92 3.47
C MET A 184 4.18 -0.92 4.24
N THR A 185 4.84 0.24 4.32
CA THR A 185 6.06 0.38 5.15
C THR A 185 5.78 0.17 6.63
N TRP A 186 4.66 0.70 7.14
CA TRP A 186 4.24 0.50 8.52
C TRP A 186 3.86 -0.96 8.79
N ALA A 187 3.13 -1.59 7.88
CA ALA A 187 2.72 -2.98 7.95
C ALA A 187 3.94 -3.92 7.99
N GLU A 188 4.93 -3.71 7.12
CA GLU A 188 6.17 -4.49 7.12
C GLU A 188 6.90 -4.41 8.47
N LYS A 189 7.04 -3.19 9.03
CA LYS A 189 7.64 -2.98 10.34
C LYS A 189 6.87 -3.66 11.47
N LEU A 190 5.54 -3.63 11.41
CA LEU A 190 4.68 -4.29 12.39
C LEU A 190 4.79 -5.81 12.30
N LEU A 191 4.79 -6.38 11.09
CA LEU A 191 4.91 -7.82 10.86
C LEU A 191 6.30 -8.36 11.22
N ALA A 192 7.34 -7.51 11.14
CA ALA A 192 8.70 -7.84 11.57
C ALA A 192 8.94 -7.64 13.09
N ASP A 193 8.00 -7.04 13.82
CA ASP A 193 8.15 -6.80 15.25
C ASP A 193 7.91 -8.09 16.06
N GLU A 194 8.99 -8.68 16.57
CA GLU A 194 8.96 -9.87 17.45
C GLU A 194 8.18 -9.67 18.75
N GLY A 195 7.88 -8.43 19.16
CA GLY A 195 7.04 -8.14 20.31
C GLY A 195 5.54 -8.38 20.04
N THR A 196 5.12 -8.21 18.78
CA THR A 196 3.72 -8.36 18.36
C THR A 196 3.51 -9.63 17.53
N PHE A 197 4.45 -9.98 16.66
CA PHE A 197 4.47 -11.15 15.79
C PHE A 197 5.71 -12.02 16.10
N PRO A 198 5.66 -12.86 17.16
CA PRO A 198 6.78 -13.72 17.53
C PRO A 198 7.05 -14.79 16.47
N THR A 199 8.28 -14.85 15.94
CA THR A 199 8.68 -15.88 14.96
C THR A 199 9.38 -17.08 15.63
N LYS A 200 9.91 -16.87 16.84
CA LYS A 200 10.66 -17.89 17.59
C LYS A 200 9.73 -18.85 18.31
N ALA A 201 10.00 -20.15 18.16
CA ALA A 201 9.29 -21.19 18.90
C ALA A 201 9.44 -20.98 20.42
N GLY A 202 8.33 -21.07 21.16
CA GLY A 202 8.29 -20.90 22.61
C GLY A 202 8.05 -19.46 23.09
N ARG A 203 7.91 -18.49 22.20
CA ARG A 203 7.32 -17.18 22.54
C ARG A 203 5.84 -17.18 22.21
N GLU A 204 5.04 -16.71 23.15
CA GLU A 204 3.59 -16.57 22.99
C GLU A 204 3.22 -15.18 22.48
N PHE A 205 2.08 -15.07 21.79
CA PHE A 205 1.55 -13.79 21.37
C PHE A 205 1.13 -12.95 22.58
N ASN A 206 1.39 -11.64 22.52
CA ASN A 206 0.86 -10.74 23.53
C ASN A 206 -0.65 -10.58 23.33
N GLN A 207 -1.43 -11.21 24.21
CA GLN A 207 -2.90 -11.25 24.14
C GLN A 207 -3.57 -9.87 24.18
N SER A 208 -2.90 -8.86 24.75
CA SER A 208 -3.44 -7.49 24.84
C SER A 208 -3.15 -6.65 23.59
N ASN A 209 -1.98 -6.82 22.98
CA ASN A 209 -1.49 -5.96 21.90
C ASN A 209 -1.76 -6.54 20.49
N PHE A 210 -1.68 -7.85 20.34
CA PHE A 210 -1.83 -8.50 19.04
C PHE A 210 -3.22 -8.26 18.42
N PRO A 211 -4.36 -8.45 19.13
CA PRO A 211 -5.67 -8.28 18.52
C PRO A 211 -5.95 -6.85 18.04
N SER A 212 -5.51 -5.82 18.78
CA SER A 212 -5.68 -4.43 18.34
C SER A 212 -4.81 -4.12 17.14
N SER A 213 -3.57 -4.61 17.13
CA SER A 213 -2.63 -4.41 16.02
C SER A 213 -3.11 -5.12 14.75
N ALA A 214 -3.58 -6.36 14.88
CA ALA A 214 -4.18 -7.15 13.81
C ALA A 214 -5.40 -6.44 13.20
N ARG A 215 -6.37 -6.00 14.02
CA ARG A 215 -7.53 -5.23 13.55
C ARG A 215 -7.15 -3.94 12.85
N HIS A 216 -6.17 -3.22 13.40
CA HIS A 216 -5.71 -1.98 12.80
C HIS A 216 -5.06 -2.23 11.43
N LEU A 217 -4.19 -3.23 11.33
CA LEU A 217 -3.56 -3.65 10.08
C LEU A 217 -4.60 -4.06 9.03
N TYR A 218 -5.58 -4.88 9.44
CA TYR A 218 -6.67 -5.33 8.60
C TYR A 218 -7.49 -4.16 8.02
N THR A 219 -7.80 -3.18 8.88
CA THR A 219 -8.54 -1.98 8.47
C THR A 219 -7.76 -1.18 7.44
N GLN A 220 -6.43 -1.07 7.56
CA GLN A 220 -5.62 -0.38 6.57
C GLN A 220 -5.63 -1.10 5.21
N PHE A 221 -5.52 -2.44 5.19
CA PHE A 221 -5.61 -3.21 3.96
C PHE A 221 -6.99 -3.09 3.30
N LEU A 222 -8.07 -3.06 4.09
CA LEU A 222 -9.42 -2.85 3.57
C LEU A 222 -9.54 -1.53 2.79
N ARG A 223 -8.93 -0.45 3.29
CA ARG A 223 -8.92 0.87 2.62
C ARG A 223 -8.17 0.84 1.30
N ILE A 224 -7.06 0.10 1.24
CA ILE A 224 -6.30 -0.10 0.00
C ILE A 224 -7.14 -0.87 -1.01
N PHE A 225 -7.80 -1.97 -0.62
CA PHE A 225 -8.72 -2.68 -1.50
C PHE A 225 -9.82 -1.76 -2.02
N ALA A 226 -10.48 -1.01 -1.14
CA ALA A 226 -11.55 -0.09 -1.52
C ALA A 226 -11.08 0.94 -2.58
N HIS A 227 -9.86 1.47 -2.42
CA HIS A 227 -9.25 2.37 -3.39
C HIS A 227 -8.96 1.68 -4.74
N LEU A 228 -8.36 0.48 -4.72
CA LEU A 228 -8.03 -0.29 -5.93
C LEU A 228 -9.28 -0.58 -6.79
N TYR A 229 -10.36 -1.02 -6.15
CA TYR A 229 -11.63 -1.29 -6.83
C TYR A 229 -12.34 -0.01 -7.31
N HIS A 230 -12.24 1.09 -6.58
CA HIS A 230 -12.87 2.35 -6.99
C HIS A 230 -12.13 3.00 -8.17
N ALA A 231 -10.81 3.15 -8.05
CA ALA A 231 -10.01 4.01 -8.93
C ALA A 231 -9.29 3.25 -10.05
N HIS A 232 -9.00 1.95 -9.88
CA HIS A 232 -8.09 1.20 -10.75
C HIS A 232 -8.66 -0.13 -11.26
N PHE A 233 -9.96 -0.38 -11.07
CA PHE A 233 -10.58 -1.64 -11.49
C PHE A 233 -10.54 -1.86 -13.01
N ASP A 234 -10.63 -0.78 -13.78
CA ASP A 234 -10.46 -0.78 -15.23
C ASP A 234 -9.12 -1.41 -15.67
N HIS A 235 -8.03 -1.06 -14.97
CA HIS A 235 -6.70 -1.60 -15.27
C HIS A 235 -6.64 -3.11 -14.99
N PHE A 236 -7.28 -3.59 -13.92
CA PHE A 236 -7.34 -5.00 -13.60
C PHE A 236 -8.13 -5.81 -14.64
N ILE A 237 -9.21 -5.23 -15.20
CA ILE A 237 -9.97 -5.83 -16.31
C ILE A 237 -9.10 -5.92 -17.57
N HIS A 238 -8.36 -4.85 -17.92
CA HIS A 238 -7.50 -4.86 -19.10
C HIS A 238 -6.40 -5.94 -19.04
N LEU A 239 -5.97 -6.28 -17.82
CA LEU A 239 -5.00 -7.35 -17.57
C LEU A 239 -5.66 -8.73 -17.35
N SER A 240 -6.98 -8.83 -17.45
CA SER A 240 -7.75 -10.07 -17.17
C SER A 240 -7.45 -10.65 -15.78
N SER A 241 -7.20 -9.78 -14.81
CA SER A 241 -6.78 -10.12 -13.44
C SER A 241 -7.88 -9.90 -12.39
N GLU A 242 -9.07 -9.43 -12.81
CA GLU A 242 -10.21 -9.15 -11.94
C GLU A 242 -10.65 -10.38 -11.15
N GLY A 243 -10.57 -11.58 -11.73
CA GLY A 243 -10.90 -12.82 -11.04
C GLY A 243 -9.96 -13.14 -9.88
N HIS A 244 -8.68 -12.78 -10.00
CA HIS A 244 -7.69 -12.96 -8.94
C HIS A 244 -7.95 -11.96 -7.81
N LEU A 245 -8.20 -10.69 -8.15
CA LEU A 245 -8.50 -9.64 -7.18
C LEU A 245 -9.80 -9.93 -6.40
N ASN A 246 -10.85 -10.38 -7.10
CA ASN A 246 -12.12 -10.78 -6.50
C ASN A 246 -11.95 -11.95 -5.53
N SER A 247 -11.15 -12.96 -5.92
CA SER A 247 -10.93 -14.13 -5.05
C SER A 247 -10.14 -13.77 -3.79
N LEU A 248 -9.11 -12.93 -3.93
CA LEU A 248 -8.34 -12.45 -2.79
C LEU A 248 -9.22 -11.60 -1.86
N PHE A 249 -10.02 -10.70 -2.42
CA PHE A 249 -10.85 -9.81 -1.62
C PHE A 249 -12.02 -10.56 -0.95
N ALA A 250 -12.63 -11.54 -1.63
CA ALA A 250 -13.63 -12.42 -1.00
C ALA A 250 -13.02 -13.24 0.14
N HIS A 251 -11.82 -13.79 -0.05
CA HIS A 251 -11.08 -14.48 1.02
C HIS A 251 -10.84 -13.54 2.21
N PHE A 252 -10.40 -12.31 1.94
CA PHE A 252 -10.18 -11.28 2.93
C PHE A 252 -11.47 -10.91 3.69
N LEU A 253 -12.60 -10.72 3.01
CA LEU A 253 -13.85 -10.39 3.71
C LEU A 253 -14.36 -11.55 4.58
N GLN A 254 -14.28 -12.79 4.07
CA GLN A 254 -14.69 -13.97 4.83
C GLN A 254 -13.80 -14.20 6.07
N PHE A 255 -12.48 -14.05 5.93
CA PHE A 255 -11.54 -14.20 7.03
C PHE A 255 -11.73 -13.11 8.09
N GLY A 256 -11.94 -11.87 7.65
CA GLY A 256 -12.17 -10.74 8.55
C GLY A 256 -13.46 -10.88 9.37
N ALA A 257 -14.49 -11.51 8.78
CA ALA A 257 -15.74 -11.82 9.49
C ALA A 257 -15.60 -12.99 10.48
N GLU A 258 -14.85 -14.04 10.12
CA GLU A 258 -14.65 -15.23 10.98
C GLU A 258 -13.90 -14.88 12.28
N PHE A 259 -12.90 -14.00 12.20
CA PHE A 259 -12.02 -13.66 13.33
C PHE A 259 -12.27 -12.25 13.90
N ASP A 260 -13.39 -11.60 13.55
CA ASP A 260 -13.77 -10.26 14.05
C ASP A 260 -12.66 -9.21 13.87
N LEU A 261 -12.03 -9.22 12.69
CA LEU A 261 -10.93 -8.32 12.34
C LEU A 261 -11.42 -7.01 11.69
N ILE A 262 -12.67 -6.99 11.21
CA ILE A 262 -13.29 -5.82 10.59
C ILE A 262 -14.45 -5.35 11.46
N GLU A 263 -14.44 -4.08 11.86
CA GLU A 263 -15.59 -3.49 12.51
C GLU A 263 -16.75 -3.29 11.51
N GLN A 264 -17.99 -3.58 11.93
CA GLN A 264 -19.18 -3.41 11.07
C GLN A 264 -19.33 -2.01 10.48
N LYS A 265 -18.83 -0.98 11.17
CA LYS A 265 -18.83 0.41 10.68
C LYS A 265 -18.00 0.60 9.41
N GLU A 266 -16.95 -0.19 9.22
CA GLU A 266 -16.06 -0.14 8.05
C GLU A 266 -16.63 -0.95 6.88
N LEU A 267 -17.67 -1.76 7.11
CA LEU A 267 -18.38 -2.54 6.09
C LEU A 267 -19.67 -1.87 5.60
N ARG A 268 -20.09 -0.76 6.22
CA ARG A 268 -21.29 -0.01 5.83
C ARG A 268 -20.92 1.35 5.27
N ALA A 269 -21.66 1.77 4.25
CA ALA A 269 -21.56 3.13 3.72
C ALA A 269 -21.81 4.15 4.85
N PRO A 270 -20.98 5.19 5.01
CA PRO A 270 -21.17 6.20 6.05
C PRO A 270 -22.37 7.12 5.82
N LYS A 271 -22.97 7.08 4.62
CA LYS A 271 -24.22 7.76 4.29
C LYS A 271 -25.10 6.84 3.46
N GLU A 272 -26.39 6.87 3.73
CA GLU A 272 -27.39 6.19 2.89
C GLU A 272 -27.32 6.74 1.46
N ASN A 273 -27.41 5.86 0.46
CA ASN A 273 -27.34 6.16 -0.98
C ASN A 273 -25.99 6.60 -1.55
N VAL A 274 -24.88 6.47 -0.81
CA VAL A 274 -23.53 6.65 -1.39
C VAL A 274 -22.98 5.29 -1.81
N PRO A 275 -22.54 5.11 -3.07
CA PRO A 275 -21.93 3.86 -3.52
C PRO A 275 -20.70 3.58 -2.67
N PHE A 276 -20.67 2.39 -2.07
CA PHE A 276 -19.62 1.98 -1.16
C PHE A 276 -19.09 0.64 -1.62
N VAL A 277 -17.93 0.68 -2.30
CA VAL A 277 -17.30 -0.46 -2.95
C VAL A 277 -17.34 -1.74 -2.09
N VAL A 278 -16.90 -1.64 -0.84
CA VAL A 278 -16.80 -2.79 0.06
C VAL A 278 -18.18 -3.35 0.40
N GLY A 279 -19.14 -2.48 0.75
CA GLY A 279 -20.49 -2.90 1.10
C GLY A 279 -21.26 -3.45 -0.09
N ASP A 280 -21.18 -2.77 -1.24
CA ASP A 280 -21.87 -3.18 -2.47
C ASP A 280 -21.34 -4.53 -2.99
N LEU A 281 -20.03 -4.77 -2.92
CA LEU A 281 -19.43 -6.06 -3.27
C LEU A 281 -19.76 -7.14 -2.25
N LEU A 282 -19.75 -6.80 -0.96
CA LEU A 282 -20.13 -7.73 0.11
C LEU A 282 -21.57 -8.21 -0.08
N ASP A 283 -22.51 -7.29 -0.29
CA ASP A 283 -23.92 -7.61 -0.51
C ASP A 283 -24.13 -8.40 -1.82
N ALA A 284 -23.42 -8.03 -2.89
CA ALA A 284 -23.44 -8.78 -4.14
C ALA A 284 -22.95 -10.22 -3.94
N TRP A 285 -21.82 -10.44 -3.26
CA TRP A 285 -21.28 -11.78 -3.04
C TRP A 285 -22.05 -12.61 -2.02
N LYS A 286 -22.69 -11.98 -1.03
CA LYS A 286 -23.67 -12.64 -0.16
C LYS A 286 -24.88 -13.12 -0.97
N SER A 287 -25.43 -12.27 -1.85
CA SER A 287 -26.56 -12.64 -2.70
C SER A 287 -26.23 -13.78 -3.69
N MET A 288 -24.96 -13.90 -4.08
CA MET A 288 -24.45 -14.96 -4.96
C MET A 288 -24.07 -16.24 -4.21
N GLY A 289 -24.12 -16.25 -2.86
CA GLY A 289 -23.70 -17.38 -2.04
C GLY A 289 -22.19 -17.66 -2.04
N ILE A 290 -21.37 -16.72 -2.51
CA ILE A 290 -19.90 -16.80 -2.49
C ILE A 290 -19.40 -16.57 -1.06
N LEU A 291 -20.00 -15.59 -0.37
CA LEU A 291 -19.76 -15.27 1.01
C LEU A 291 -20.92 -15.75 1.89
N SER A 292 -20.59 -16.14 3.11
CA SER A 292 -21.56 -16.70 4.07
C SER A 292 -21.54 -15.98 5.42
N CYS A 293 -20.84 -14.86 5.49
CA CYS A 293 -20.83 -13.90 6.59
C CYS A 293 -21.95 -12.87 6.48
#